data_AF-A0A1H3WX54-F1
#
_entry.id   AF-A0A1H3WX54-F1
#
_cell.length_a   1.000
_cell.length_b   1.000
_cell.length_c   1.000
_cell.angle_alpha   90.00
_cell.angle_beta   90.00
_cell.angle_gamma   90.00
#
_symmetry.space_group_name_H-M   'P 1'
#
loop_
_entity.id
_entity.type
_entity.pdbx_description
1 polymer ?
#
loop_
_entity_poly.entity_id
_entity_poly.type
_entity_poly.pdbx_seq_one_letter_code
_entity_poly.pdbx_strand_id
1 'polypeptide(L)'
;MDSLKTKLAIVGTRKPSLSYKEWEKILLQEVSPSDLSLIVSGGATGIDTYAKLFAGRHHIPLMEFLPDNAKYGIKAPLRRNTLIVKEASKVVAFPSADSRGTFHSISEARRQKKPVVVINI
;
A
#
# COMPACT_ATOMS: atom_id res chain seq x y z
N MET A 1 24.20 -11.61 -9.44
CA MET A 1 23.47 -11.46 -8.16
C MET A 1 22.12 -10.88 -8.53
N ASP A 2 21.07 -11.70 -8.49
CA ASP A 2 19.70 -11.18 -8.59
C ASP A 2 19.51 -10.21 -7.43
N SER A 3 19.37 -8.92 -7.70
CA SER A 3 18.97 -7.98 -6.68
C SER A 3 17.59 -8.42 -6.18
N LEU A 4 17.43 -8.55 -4.87
CA LEU A 4 16.14 -8.92 -4.28
C LEU A 4 15.11 -7.84 -4.63
N LYS A 5 14.31 -8.09 -5.67
CA LYS A 5 13.25 -7.17 -6.09
C LYS A 5 12.19 -7.02 -5.00
N THR A 6 11.81 -5.78 -4.72
CA THR A 6 10.94 -5.39 -3.60
C THR A 6 9.48 -5.74 -3.86
N LYS A 7 8.82 -6.34 -2.87
CA LYS A 7 7.35 -6.41 -2.79
C LYS A 7 6.86 -5.18 -2.03
N LEU A 8 6.27 -4.23 -2.73
CA LEU A 8 5.91 -2.93 -2.18
C LEU A 8 4.43 -2.90 -1.78
N ALA A 9 4.14 -2.72 -0.49
CA ALA A 9 2.80 -2.34 -0.06
C ALA A 9 2.56 -0.84 -0.27
N ILE A 10 1.48 -0.50 -0.95
CA ILE A 10 0.99 0.87 -1.09
C ILE A 10 -0.39 0.94 -0.42
N VAL A 11 -0.49 1.77 0.62
CA VAL A 11 -1.71 1.95 1.41
C VAL A 11 -1.94 3.43 1.69
N GLY A 12 -3.20 3.85 1.80
CA GLY A 12 -3.46 5.25 2.12
C GLY A 12 -4.93 5.62 2.23
N THR A 13 -5.15 6.93 2.33
CA THR A 13 -6.49 7.49 2.43
C THR A 13 -7.38 7.14 1.23
N ARG A 14 -8.69 7.06 1.49
CA ARG A 14 -9.71 6.90 0.46
C ARG A 14 -10.07 8.21 -0.25
N LYS A 15 -9.62 9.34 0.29
CA LYS A 15 -9.91 10.69 -0.19
C LYS A 15 -8.60 11.49 -0.32
N PRO A 16 -7.69 11.09 -1.22
CA PRO A 16 -6.48 11.87 -1.46
C PRO A 16 -6.85 13.27 -1.95
N SER A 17 -6.16 14.28 -1.42
CA SER A 17 -6.23 15.68 -1.90
C SER A 17 -5.53 15.86 -3.26
N LEU A 18 -4.59 14.95 -3.56
CA LEU A 18 -3.74 14.98 -4.75
C LEU A 18 -4.33 14.20 -5.91
N SER A 19 -4.02 14.63 -7.12
CA SER A 19 -4.21 13.85 -8.34
C SER A 19 -3.27 12.65 -8.40
N TYR A 20 -3.58 11.66 -9.24
CA TYR A 20 -2.70 10.52 -9.52
C TYR A 20 -1.28 10.97 -9.94
N LYS A 21 -1.17 12.01 -10.79
CA LYS A 21 0.13 12.45 -11.33
C LYS A 21 1.02 13.06 -10.24
N GLU A 22 0.44 13.86 -9.34
CA GLU A 22 1.17 14.45 -8.22
C GLU A 22 1.61 13.36 -7.24
N TRP A 23 0.69 12.45 -6.92
CA TRP A 23 0.98 11.30 -6.07
C TRP A 23 2.07 10.39 -6.66
N GLU A 24 2.02 10.08 -7.96
CA GLU A 24 3.02 9.26 -8.65
C GLU A 24 4.41 9.92 -8.59
N LYS A 25 4.49 11.24 -8.81
CA LYS A 25 5.74 11.99 -8.68
C LYS A 25 6.35 11.86 -7.28
N ILE A 26 5.53 11.92 -6.23
CA ILE A 26 5.99 11.77 -4.85
C ILE A 26 6.43 10.32 -4.59
N LEU A 27 5.66 9.33 -5.03
CA LEU A 27 6.03 7.91 -4.86
C LEU A 27 7.38 7.60 -5.52
N LEU A 28 7.63 8.14 -6.71
CA LEU A 28 8.88 7.95 -7.45
C LEU A 28 10.12 8.57 -6.78
N GLN A 29 9.95 9.43 -5.77
CA GLN A 29 11.07 9.89 -4.95
C GLN A 29 11.55 8.82 -3.95
N GLU A 30 10.69 7.84 -3.63
CA GLU A 30 10.92 6.84 -2.59
C GLU A 30 11.20 5.44 -3.13
N VAL A 31 10.81 5.17 -4.38
CA VAL A 31 10.96 3.86 -5.03
C VAL A 31 11.26 4.00 -6.52
N SER A 32 12.12 3.12 -7.04
CA SER A 32 12.28 2.92 -8.48
C SER A 32 11.36 1.79 -8.95
N PRO A 33 10.51 1.99 -9.98
CA PRO A 33 9.66 0.92 -10.53
C PRO A 33 10.44 -0.32 -10.99
N SER A 34 11.67 -0.13 -11.49
CA SER A 34 12.54 -1.24 -11.95
C SER A 34 12.88 -2.24 -10.85
N ASP A 35 12.84 -1.79 -9.60
CA ASP A 35 13.26 -2.56 -8.43
C ASP A 35 12.08 -3.30 -7.79
N LEU A 36 10.87 -3.12 -8.31
CA LEU A 36 9.65 -3.72 -7.78
C LEU A 36 9.33 -5.04 -8.50
N SER A 37 9.02 -6.07 -7.72
CA SER A 37 8.52 -7.37 -8.22
C SER A 37 7.01 -7.51 -8.09
N LEU A 38 6.41 -6.78 -7.14
CA LEU A 38 5.00 -6.87 -6.82
C LEU A 38 4.55 -5.59 -6.12
N ILE A 39 3.37 -5.09 -6.49
CA ILE A 39 2.63 -4.13 -5.68
C ILE A 39 1.57 -4.89 -4.89
N VAL A 40 1.55 -4.66 -3.59
CA VAL A 40 0.53 -5.18 -2.68
C VAL A 40 -0.33 -4.01 -2.26
N SER A 41 -1.63 -4.11 -2.42
CA SER A 41 -2.55 -3.10 -1.95
C SER A 41 -3.81 -3.75 -1.42
N GLY A 42 -4.75 -2.92 -1.01
CA GLY A 42 -6.02 -3.41 -0.59
C GLY A 42 -7.12 -3.27 -1.65
N GLY A 43 -6.96 -2.49 -2.71
CA GLY A 43 -8.04 -2.30 -3.69
C GLY A 43 -9.29 -1.58 -3.14
N ALA A 44 -9.12 -0.70 -2.14
CA ALA A 44 -10.12 0.31 -1.82
C ALA A 44 -10.12 1.48 -2.84
N THR A 45 -11.01 2.44 -2.67
CA THR A 45 -10.93 3.73 -3.38
C THR A 45 -9.74 4.57 -2.88
N GLY A 46 -9.36 5.60 -3.64
CA GLY A 46 -8.30 6.54 -3.25
C GLY A 46 -6.91 5.98 -3.55
N ILE A 47 -6.01 5.98 -2.56
CA ILE A 47 -4.60 5.57 -2.76
C ILE A 47 -4.47 4.14 -3.27
N ASP A 48 -5.33 3.21 -2.83
CA ASP A 48 -5.34 1.84 -3.36
C ASP A 48 -5.70 1.81 -4.87
N THR A 49 -6.55 2.73 -5.34
CA THR A 49 -6.84 2.91 -6.78
C THR A 49 -5.62 3.44 -7.52
N TYR A 50 -4.88 4.39 -6.92
CA TYR A 50 -3.64 4.90 -7.50
C TYR A 50 -2.56 3.80 -7.56
N ALA A 51 -2.45 2.95 -6.54
CA ALA A 51 -1.55 1.79 -6.55
C ALA A 51 -1.83 0.85 -7.73
N LYS A 52 -3.11 0.56 -8.00
CA LYS A 52 -3.53 -0.26 -9.14
C LYS A 52 -3.18 0.38 -10.49
N LEU A 53 -3.40 1.69 -10.63
CA LEU A 53 -3.03 2.43 -11.85
C LEU A 53 -1.51 2.42 -12.06
N PHE A 54 -0.74 2.64 -11.00
CA PHE A 54 0.73 2.61 -11.04
C PHE A 54 1.25 1.23 -11.43
N ALA A 55 0.71 0.17 -10.85
CA ALA A 55 1.06 -1.20 -11.21
C ALA A 55 0.85 -1.46 -12.71
N GLY A 56 -0.33 -1.08 -13.24
CA GLY A 56 -0.63 -1.22 -14.66
C GLY A 56 0.30 -0.41 -15.57
N ARG A 57 0.56 0.86 -15.22
CA ARG A 57 1.39 1.77 -16.02
C ARG A 57 2.86 1.34 -16.10
N HIS A 58 3.39 0.77 -15.01
CA HIS A 58 4.78 0.33 -14.91
C HIS A 58 4.95 -1.18 -15.16
N HIS A 59 3.89 -1.89 -15.57
CA HIS A 59 3.90 -3.33 -15.84
C HIS A 59 4.38 -4.18 -14.65
N ILE A 60 3.99 -3.77 -13.44
CA ILE A 60 4.32 -4.48 -12.20
C ILE A 60 3.10 -5.33 -11.81
N PRO A 61 3.28 -6.62 -11.43
CA PRO A 61 2.20 -7.42 -10.88
C PRO A 61 1.51 -6.74 -9.69
N LEU A 62 0.20 -6.95 -9.57
CA LEU A 62 -0.62 -6.40 -8.48
C LEU A 62 -1.29 -7.54 -7.70
N MET A 63 -1.21 -7.47 -6.37
CA MET A 63 -1.97 -8.32 -5.45
C MET A 63 -2.84 -7.43 -4.55
N GLU A 64 -4.16 -7.61 -4.62
CA GLU A 64 -5.12 -6.89 -3.78
C GLU A 64 -5.71 -7.82 -2.72
N PHE A 65 -5.63 -7.42 -1.45
CA PHE A 65 -6.35 -8.09 -0.38
C PHE A 65 -7.69 -7.39 -0.14
N LEU A 66 -8.81 -8.04 -0.46
CA LEU A 66 -10.16 -7.53 -0.19
C LEU A 66 -10.64 -7.94 1.21
N PRO A 67 -11.54 -7.18 1.88
CA PRO A 67 -12.04 -7.57 3.19
C PRO A 67 -13.00 -8.76 3.05
N ASP A 68 -12.68 -9.87 3.72
CA ASP A 68 -13.56 -11.03 3.82
C ASP A 68 -14.54 -10.86 5.00
N ASN A 69 -15.61 -10.11 4.76
CA ASN A 69 -16.64 -9.82 5.75
C ASN A 69 -17.43 -11.06 6.15
N ALA A 70 -17.61 -12.02 5.24
CA ALA A 70 -18.32 -13.27 5.52
C ALA A 70 -17.59 -14.09 6.59
N LYS A 71 -16.26 -14.11 6.55
CA LYS A 71 -15.44 -14.86 7.50
C LYS A 71 -15.09 -14.11 8.78
N TYR A 72 -14.85 -12.80 8.69
CA TYR A 72 -14.27 -12.04 9.81
C TYR A 72 -15.14 -10.88 10.30
N GLY A 73 -16.31 -10.64 9.70
CA GLY A 73 -17.23 -9.57 10.07
C GLY A 73 -16.53 -8.22 10.17
N ILE A 74 -16.80 -7.49 11.27
CA ILE A 74 -16.24 -6.15 11.51
C ILE A 74 -14.70 -6.11 11.57
N LYS A 75 -14.03 -7.25 11.81
CA LYS A 75 -12.57 -7.32 11.87
C LYS A 75 -11.93 -7.53 10.49
N ALA A 76 -12.71 -7.81 9.45
CA ALA A 76 -12.21 -8.10 8.11
C ALA A 76 -11.27 -7.02 7.55
N PRO A 77 -11.56 -5.69 7.70
CA PRO A 77 -10.64 -4.65 7.21
C PRO A 77 -9.28 -4.67 7.90
N LEU A 78 -9.25 -4.88 9.22
CA LEU A 78 -7.99 -4.93 9.98
C LEU A 78 -7.18 -6.18 9.66
N ARG A 79 -7.85 -7.33 9.53
CA ARG A 79 -7.23 -8.60 9.13
C ARG A 79 -6.55 -8.48 7.77
N ARG A 80 -7.26 -7.93 6.79
CA ARG A 80 -6.72 -7.60 5.47
C ARG A 80 -5.49 -6.70 5.57
N ASN A 81 -5.53 -5.63 6.37
CA ASN A 81 -4.39 -4.71 6.51
C ASN A 81 -3.14 -5.44 7.02
N THR A 82 -3.29 -6.35 7.99
CA THR A 82 -2.19 -7.21 8.45
C THR A 82 -1.65 -8.11 7.33
N LEU A 83 -2.51 -8.66 6.46
CA LEU A 83 -2.09 -9.48 5.32
C LEU A 83 -1.30 -8.69 4.28
N ILE A 84 -1.75 -7.46 3.95
CA ILE A 84 -1.02 -6.54 3.06
C ILE A 84 0.41 -6.34 3.56
N VAL A 85 0.57 -6.01 4.85
CA VAL A 85 1.88 -5.77 5.47
C VAL A 85 2.73 -7.04 5.52
N LYS A 86 2.11 -8.20 5.78
CA LYS A 86 2.82 -9.47 5.88
C LYS A 86 3.42 -9.87 4.54
N GLU A 87 2.67 -9.70 3.45
CA GLU A 87 3.09 -10.06 2.09
C GLU A 87 4.21 -9.16 1.56
N ALA A 88 4.20 -7.88 1.95
CA ALA A 88 5.18 -6.90 1.48
C ALA A 88 6.54 -7.01 2.19
N SER A 89 7.61 -6.62 1.48
CA SER A 89 8.94 -6.41 2.05
C SER A 89 9.20 -4.96 2.46
N LYS A 90 8.53 -3.99 1.81
CA LYS A 90 8.55 -2.54 2.15
C LYS A 90 7.12 -1.99 2.11
N VAL A 91 6.80 -1.03 2.97
CA VAL A 91 5.50 -0.34 3.01
C VAL A 91 5.70 1.15 2.74
N VAL A 92 4.86 1.73 1.87
CA VAL A 92 4.70 3.18 1.71
C VAL A 92 3.26 3.53 2.04
N ALA A 93 3.08 4.39 3.03
CA ALA A 93 1.79 4.76 3.57
C ALA A 93 1.49 6.25 3.37
N PHE A 94 0.29 6.55 2.90
CA PHE A 94 -0.20 7.90 2.64
C PHE A 94 -1.41 8.24 3.53
N PRO A 95 -1.19 8.58 4.81
CA PRO A 95 -2.27 8.87 5.74
C PRO A 95 -2.88 10.26 5.55
N SER A 96 -4.19 10.36 5.80
CA SER A 96 -4.90 11.60 6.15
C SER A 96 -5.40 11.52 7.61
N ALA A 97 -5.83 12.64 8.20
CA ALA A 97 -6.27 12.71 9.60
C ALA A 97 -7.36 11.66 9.96
N ASP A 98 -8.25 11.32 9.04
CA ASP A 98 -9.35 10.37 9.21
C ASP A 98 -9.01 8.91 8.82
N SER A 99 -7.80 8.66 8.33
CA SER A 99 -7.39 7.38 7.75
C SER A 99 -6.99 6.31 8.79
N ARG A 100 -7.90 5.98 9.71
CA ARG A 100 -7.68 4.94 10.76
C ARG A 100 -7.13 3.62 10.21
N GLY A 101 -7.61 3.21 9.03
CA GLY A 101 -7.11 2.01 8.34
C GLY A 101 -5.64 2.10 7.94
N THR A 102 -5.19 3.25 7.45
CA THR A 102 -3.79 3.50 7.08
C THR A 102 -2.89 3.50 8.32
N PHE A 103 -3.31 4.17 9.39
CA PHE A 103 -2.57 4.15 10.65
C PHE A 103 -2.45 2.74 11.25
N HIS A 104 -3.48 1.90 11.09
CA HIS A 104 -3.38 0.50 11.46
C HIS A 104 -2.30 -0.23 10.63
N SER A 105 -2.25 -0.05 9.31
CA SER A 105 -1.18 -0.65 8.47
C SER A 105 0.23 -0.16 8.86
N ILE A 106 0.40 1.12 9.21
CA ILE A 106 1.67 1.66 9.71
C ILE A 106 2.08 0.99 11.02
N SER A 107 1.14 0.85 11.96
CA SER A 107 1.37 0.16 13.23
C SER A 107 1.77 -1.30 13.01
N GLU A 108 1.06 -2.00 12.12
CA GLU A 108 1.37 -3.39 11.75
C GLU A 108 2.75 -3.53 11.12
N ALA A 109 3.16 -2.59 10.25
CA ALA A 109 4.48 -2.59 9.64
C ALA A 109 5.58 -2.46 10.69
N ARG A 110 5.42 -1.53 11.64
CA ARG A 110 6.35 -1.35 12.77
C ARG A 110 6.40 -2.60 13.65
N ARG A 111 5.24 -3.16 14.01
CA ARG A 111 5.12 -4.38 14.82
C ARG A 111 5.82 -5.57 14.17
N GLN A 112 5.72 -5.68 12.84
CA GLN A 112 6.35 -6.74 12.04
C GLN A 112 7.79 -6.41 11.61
N LYS A 113 8.36 -5.28 12.07
CA LYS A 113 9.71 -4.80 11.72
C LYS A 113 9.93 -4.67 10.20
N LYS A 114 8.88 -4.30 9.47
CA LYS A 114 8.95 -4.00 8.02
C LYS A 114 9.38 -2.54 7.83
N PRO A 115 10.30 -2.25 6.89
CA PRO A 115 10.58 -0.88 6.46
C PRO A 115 9.28 -0.17 6.06
N VAL A 116 9.02 0.99 6.67
CA VAL A 116 7.82 1.80 6.42
C VAL A 116 8.20 3.25 6.18
N VAL A 117 7.74 3.80 5.06
CA VAL A 117 7.81 5.23 4.73
C VAL A 117 6.42 5.81 4.89
N VAL A 118 6.30 6.95 5.58
CA VAL A 118 5.03 7.64 5.81
C VAL A 118 5.10 9.00 5.13
N ILE A 119 4.18 9.27 4.22
CA ILE A 119 4.15 10.49 3.41
C ILE A 119 2.79 11.17 3.61
N ASN A 120 2.81 12.37 4.20
CA ASN A 120 1.60 13.14 4.45
C ASN A 120 1.13 13.83 3.15
N ILE A 121 -0.16 13.69 2.83
CA ILE A 121 -0.82 14.24 1.64
C ILE A 121 -2.17 14.87 2.00
#